data_AF-A0A7K3S555-F1
#
_entry.id   AF-A0A7K3S555-F1
#
_cell.length_a   1.000
_cell.length_b   1.000
_cell.length_c   1.000
_cell.angle_alpha   90.00
_cell.angle_beta   90.00
_cell.angle_gamma   90.00
#
_symmetry.space_group_name_H-M   'P 1'
#
loop_
_entity.id
_entity.type
_entity.pdbx_description
1 polymer ?
#
loop_
_entity_poly.entity_id
_entity_poly.type
_entity_poly.pdbx_seq_one_letter_code
_entity_poly.pdbx_strand_id
1 'polypeptide(L)'
;MTTSATRPPARRTPTGAAQRVEPLIERFLGGGLPVRVRMWDGSETGPHDAPTVHVRTRRALRRLLWEPGELGLAEAYITGDIDLDADLGDGLRAMRRAVRERGLT
;
A
#
# COMPACT_ATOMS: atom_id res chain seq x y z
N MET A 1 31.55 -8.65 38.79
CA MET A 1 31.93 -7.97 37.54
C MET A 1 32.20 -9.07 36.53
N THR A 2 31.32 -9.44 35.62
CA THR A 2 30.84 -8.64 34.48
C THR A 2 29.44 -9.12 34.09
N THR A 3 28.48 -8.19 33.98
CA THR A 3 27.11 -8.45 33.53
C THR A 3 27.10 -8.46 32.01
N SER A 4 26.89 -9.62 31.38
CA SER A 4 26.57 -9.68 29.95
C SER A 4 25.11 -9.29 29.75
N ALA A 5 24.89 -8.05 29.30
CA ALA A 5 23.60 -7.58 28.84
C ALA A 5 23.29 -8.22 27.47
N THR A 6 22.30 -9.11 27.42
CA THR A 6 21.72 -9.61 26.18
C THR A 6 21.06 -8.45 25.44
N ARG A 7 21.73 -7.92 24.41
CA ARG A 7 21.11 -6.99 23.45
C ARG A 7 19.95 -7.73 22.77
N PRO A 8 18.70 -7.23 22.82
CA PRO A 8 17.60 -7.86 22.11
C PRO A 8 17.93 -7.92 20.61
N PRO A 9 17.56 -9.00 19.90
CA PRO A 9 17.80 -9.09 18.47
C PRO A 9 17.07 -7.94 17.78
N ALA A 10 17.82 -7.09 17.08
CA ALA A 10 17.24 -6.09 16.20
C ALA A 10 16.32 -6.83 15.21
N ARG A 11 15.01 -6.55 15.27
CA ARG A 11 14.04 -7.14 14.33
C ARG A 11 14.48 -6.76 12.92
N ARG A 12 15.07 -7.71 12.20
CA ARG A 12 15.21 -7.60 10.74
C ARG A 12 13.80 -7.66 10.18
N THR A 13 13.19 -6.52 9.88
CA THR A 13 11.94 -6.52 9.11
C THR A 13 12.23 -7.24 7.80
N PRO A 14 11.64 -8.41 7.52
CA PRO A 14 11.74 -8.99 6.19
C PRO A 14 11.18 -7.94 5.23
N THR A 15 11.96 -7.47 4.27
CA THR A 15 11.43 -6.60 3.21
C THR A 15 10.40 -7.42 2.45
N GLY A 16 9.12 -7.18 2.72
CA GLY A 16 8.01 -7.84 2.06
C GLY A 16 7.70 -7.18 0.71
N ALA A 17 6.68 -7.67 0.02
CA ALA A 17 6.21 -7.09 -1.22
C ALA A 17 5.82 -5.60 -1.03
N ALA A 18 5.22 -5.24 0.10
CA ALA A 18 4.76 -3.89 0.40
C ALA A 18 5.91 -2.87 0.40
N GLN A 19 7.00 -3.16 1.12
CA GLN A 19 8.17 -2.28 1.16
C GLN A 19 8.90 -2.18 -0.20
N ARG A 20 8.74 -3.18 -1.07
CA ARG A 20 9.33 -3.13 -2.43
C ARG A 20 8.55 -2.24 -3.37
N VAL A 21 7.23 -2.15 -3.22
CA VAL A 21 6.39 -1.34 -4.11
C VAL A 21 6.12 0.06 -3.59
N GLU A 22 6.27 0.30 -2.28
CA GLU A 22 6.08 1.60 -1.64
C GLU A 22 6.79 2.75 -2.38
N PRO A 23 8.09 2.68 -2.72
CA PRO A 23 8.76 3.78 -3.43
C PRO A 23 8.20 4.05 -4.83
N LEU A 24 7.65 3.01 -5.48
CA LEU A 24 7.03 3.14 -6.79
C LEU A 24 5.67 3.84 -6.66
N ILE A 25 4.86 3.45 -5.68
CA ILE A 25 3.56 4.05 -5.40
C ILE A 25 3.74 5.52 -5.01
N GLU A 26 4.70 5.83 -4.15
CA GLU A 26 4.99 7.22 -3.75
C GLU A 26 5.39 8.09 -4.95
N ARG A 27 6.16 7.53 -5.89
CA ARG A 27 6.53 8.23 -7.12
C ARG A 27 5.32 8.52 -8.00
N PHE A 28 4.42 7.55 -8.16
CA PHE A 28 3.18 7.76 -8.93
C PHE A 28 2.25 8.76 -8.27
N LEU A 29 2.17 8.75 -6.93
CA LEU A 29 1.30 9.64 -6.16
C LEU A 29 1.94 10.98 -5.80
N GLY A 30 3.22 11.21 -6.14
CA GLY A 30 3.92 12.45 -5.80
C GLY A 30 4.13 12.66 -4.29
N GLY A 31 4.24 11.59 -3.49
CA GLY A 31 4.44 11.65 -2.04
C GLY A 31 3.92 10.42 -1.30
N GLY A 32 3.94 10.46 0.04
CA GLY A 32 3.57 9.33 0.91
C GLY A 32 2.20 8.71 0.62
N LEU A 33 1.99 7.45 1.00
CA LEU A 33 0.74 6.77 0.69
C LEU A 33 -0.45 7.38 1.48
N PRO A 34 -1.56 7.76 0.82
CA PRO A 34 -2.75 8.25 1.50
C PRO A 34 -3.63 7.14 2.10
N VAL A 35 -3.27 5.88 1.80
CA VAL A 35 -3.96 4.66 2.20
C VAL A 35 -2.94 3.67 2.74
N ARG A 36 -3.38 2.76 3.60
CA ARG A 36 -2.58 1.60 3.99
C ARG A 36 -2.68 0.56 2.89
N VAL A 37 -1.59 -0.14 2.57
CA VAL A 37 -1.57 -1.19 1.55
C VAL A 37 -1.07 -2.47 2.19
N ARG A 38 -1.86 -3.55 2.08
CA ARG A 38 -1.49 -4.92 2.48
C ARG A 38 -1.32 -5.79 1.25
N MET A 39 -0.23 -6.55 1.21
CA MET A 39 0.12 -7.45 0.10
C MET A 39 -0.22 -8.90 0.41
N TRP A 40 -0.24 -9.73 -0.64
CA TRP A 40 -0.52 -11.18 -0.57
C TRP A 40 0.43 -11.96 0.36
N ASP A 41 1.61 -11.43 0.68
CA ASP A 41 2.59 -12.03 1.60
C ASP A 41 2.41 -11.54 3.06
N GLY A 42 1.34 -10.78 3.32
CA GLY A 42 1.03 -10.20 4.63
C GLY A 42 1.83 -8.95 4.97
N SER A 43 2.72 -8.49 4.09
CA SER A 43 3.46 -7.25 4.33
C SER A 43 2.60 -6.01 4.09
N GLU A 44 2.92 -4.93 4.80
CA GLU A 44 2.13 -3.69 4.78
C GLU A 44 2.98 -2.42 4.70
N THR A 45 2.42 -1.37 4.10
CA THR A 45 2.99 -0.01 4.00
C THR A 45 1.88 1.04 4.12
N GLY A 46 2.23 2.28 4.47
CA GLY A 46 1.31 3.39 4.60
C GLY A 46 0.84 3.66 6.04
N PRO A 47 0.03 4.71 6.25
CA PRO A 47 -0.38 5.15 7.58
C PRO A 47 -1.25 4.11 8.28
N HIS A 48 -1.01 3.87 9.58
CA HIS A 48 -1.77 2.85 10.34
C HIS A 48 -3.26 3.17 10.47
N ASP A 49 -3.62 4.46 10.51
CA ASP A 49 -4.99 4.96 10.68
C ASP A 49 -5.69 5.27 9.34
N ALA A 50 -5.09 4.88 8.21
CA ALA A 50 -5.67 5.07 6.89
C ALA A 50 -6.46 3.83 6.43
N PRO A 51 -7.46 3.99 5.54
CA PRO A 51 -8.15 2.87 4.90
C PRO A 51 -7.16 1.88 4.28
N THR A 52 -7.39 0.57 4.46
CA THR A 52 -6.50 -0.48 3.96
C THR A 52 -6.94 -1.02 2.61
N VAL A 53 -6.02 -1.01 1.65
CA VAL A 53 -6.12 -1.64 0.33
C VAL A 53 -5.38 -2.98 0.35
N HIS A 54 -6.07 -4.06 0.00
CA HIS A 54 -5.51 -5.41 -0.07
C HIS A 54 -5.22 -5.80 -1.50
N VAL A 55 -3.96 -6.11 -1.78
CA VAL A 55 -3.54 -6.71 -3.04
C VAL A 55 -3.44 -8.21 -2.84
N ARG A 56 -4.49 -8.94 -3.22
CA ARG A 56 -4.66 -10.36 -2.86
C ARG A 56 -3.70 -11.29 -3.61
N THR A 57 -3.22 -10.89 -4.79
CA THR A 57 -2.36 -11.73 -5.62
C THR A 57 -1.25 -10.94 -6.32
N ARG A 58 -0.15 -11.63 -6.66
CA ARG A 58 0.93 -11.07 -7.52
C ARG A 58 0.41 -10.65 -8.89
N ARG A 59 -0.61 -11.34 -9.40
CA ARG A 59 -1.23 -11.06 -10.69
C ARG A 59 -1.96 -9.72 -10.66
N ALA A 60 -2.67 -9.42 -9.58
CA ALA A 60 -3.33 -8.14 -9.34
C ALA A 60 -2.34 -6.98 -9.40
N LEU A 61 -1.21 -7.09 -8.69
CA LEU A 61 -0.15 -6.08 -8.75
C LEU A 61 0.39 -5.89 -10.17
N ARG A 62 0.72 -6.98 -10.88
CA ARG A 62 1.18 -6.88 -12.26
C ARG A 62 0.17 -6.17 -13.15
N ARG A 63 -1.12 -6.47 -13.00
CA ARG A 63 -2.17 -5.84 -13.81
C ARG A 63 -2.23 -4.33 -13.56
N LEU A 64 -2.21 -3.92 -12.29
CA LEU A 64 -2.19 -2.50 -11.90
C LEU A 64 -1.00 -1.74 -12.47
N LEU A 65 0.16 -2.41 -12.60
CA LEU A 65 1.36 -1.80 -13.16
C LEU A 65 1.34 -1.69 -14.69
N TRP A 66 0.62 -2.57 -15.39
CA TRP A 66 0.50 -2.58 -16.85
C TRP A 66 -0.66 -1.73 -17.38
N GLU A 67 -1.72 -1.59 -16.59
CA GLU A 67 -2.85 -0.69 -16.85
C GLU A 67 -2.94 0.37 -15.74
N PRO A 68 -1.93 1.25 -15.59
CA PRO A 68 -1.98 2.30 -14.59
C PRO A 68 -3.03 3.34 -14.99
N GLY A 69 -4.14 3.41 -14.27
CA GLY A 69 -5.21 4.38 -14.48
C GLY A 69 -6.45 4.08 -13.66
N GLU A 70 -7.38 5.04 -13.60
CA GLU A 70 -8.64 4.91 -12.83
C GLU A 70 -9.44 3.67 -13.26
N LEU A 71 -9.43 3.37 -14.57
CA LEU A 71 -10.15 2.22 -15.12
C LEU A 71 -9.52 0.88 -14.71
N GLY A 72 -8.19 0.77 -14.71
CA GLY A 72 -7.50 -0.43 -14.26
C GLY A 72 -7.66 -0.68 -12.76
N LEU A 73 -7.74 0.39 -11.97
CA LEU A 73 -8.05 0.32 -10.54
C LEU A 73 -9.50 -0.14 -10.30
N ALA A 74 -10.45 0.43 -11.05
CA ALA A 74 -11.87 0.07 -10.96
C ALA A 74 -12.12 -1.38 -11.38
N GLU A 75 -11.50 -1.83 -12.48
CA GLU A 75 -11.59 -3.22 -12.89
C GLU A 75 -10.98 -4.15 -11.84
N ALA A 76 -9.82 -3.80 -11.27
CA ALA A 76 -9.18 -4.60 -10.22
C ALA A 76 -10.03 -4.71 -8.95
N TYR A 77 -10.82 -3.68 -8.60
CA TYR A 77 -11.80 -3.76 -7.52
C TYR A 77 -12.98 -4.69 -7.89
N ILE A 78 -13.53 -4.55 -9.10
CA ILE A 78 -14.66 -5.37 -9.58
C ILE A 78 -14.28 -6.86 -9.68
N THR A 79 -13.07 -7.17 -10.14
CA THR A 79 -12.56 -8.55 -10.24
C THR A 79 -12.11 -9.14 -8.89
N GLY A 80 -12.10 -8.33 -7.81
CA GLY A 80 -11.61 -8.73 -6.49
C GLY A 80 -10.09 -8.92 -6.43
N ASP A 81 -9.36 -8.45 -7.45
CA ASP A 81 -7.90 -8.39 -7.48
C ASP A 81 -7.38 -7.42 -6.39
N ILE A 82 -8.18 -6.39 -6.08
CA ILE A 82 -8.01 -5.48 -4.95
C ILE A 82 -9.27 -5.48 -4.09
N ASP A 83 -9.08 -5.46 -2.77
CA ASP A 83 -10.17 -5.29 -1.80
C ASP A 83 -9.87 -4.15 -0.84
N LEU A 84 -10.90 -3.58 -0.22
CA LEU A 84 -10.78 -2.49 0.76
C LEU A 84 -11.37 -2.96 2.08
N ASP A 85 -10.61 -2.87 3.19
CA ASP A 85 -11.15 -3.22 4.52
C ASP A 85 -12.22 -2.23 4.99
N ALA A 86 -12.15 -0.99 4.49
CA ALA A 86 -13.06 0.10 4.82
C ALA A 86 -14.07 0.32 3.68
N ASP A 87 -15.14 1.08 3.96
CA ASP A 87 -16.07 1.58 2.95
C ASP A 87 -15.26 2.15 1.76
N LEU A 88 -15.53 1.64 0.55
CA LEU A 88 -14.90 2.10 -0.70
C LEU A 88 -14.89 3.64 -0.80
N GLY A 89 -15.93 4.29 -0.28
CA GLY A 89 -16.04 5.73 -0.17
C GLY A 89 -14.94 6.38 0.66
N ASP A 90 -14.50 5.78 1.77
CA ASP A 90 -13.40 6.30 2.60
C ASP A 90 -12.05 6.20 1.89
N GLY A 91 -11.79 5.05 1.24
CA GLY A 91 -10.58 4.88 0.43
C GLY A 91 -10.53 5.89 -0.72
N LEU A 92 -11.65 6.09 -1.42
CA LEU A 92 -11.76 7.06 -2.50
C LEU A 92 -11.65 8.51 -2.00
N ARG A 93 -12.24 8.83 -0.85
CA ARG A 93 -12.10 10.16 -0.19
C ARG A 93 -10.65 10.47 0.14
N ALA A 94 -9.93 9.51 0.72
CA ALA A 94 -8.51 9.65 1.06
C ALA A 94 -7.65 9.88 -0.20
N MET A 95 -7.88 9.08 -1.26
CA MET A 95 -7.18 9.24 -2.52
C MET A 95 -7.46 10.60 -3.18
N ARG A 96 -8.75 10.99 -3.27
CA ARG A 96 -9.16 12.27 -3.87
C ARG A 96 -8.56 13.48 -3.15
N ARG A 97 -8.46 13.40 -1.82
CA ARG A 97 -7.80 14.43 -1.00
C ARG A 97 -6.33 14.54 -1.37
N ALA A 98 -5.61 13.42 -1.43
CA ALA A 98 -4.20 13.39 -1.76
C ALA A 98 -3.88 13.91 -3.17
N VAL A 99 -4.70 13.54 -4.17
CA VAL A 99 -4.56 14.05 -5.55
C VAL A 99 -4.72 15.57 -5.61
N ARG A 100 -5.75 16.12 -4.92
CA ARG A 100 -5.99 17.57 -4.86
C ARG A 100 -4.89 18.34 -4.16
N GLU A 101 -4.39 17.81 -3.03
CA GLU A 101 -3.31 18.42 -2.27
C GLU A 101 -1.99 18.47 -3.06
N ARG A 102 -1.82 17.57 -4.03
CA ARG A 102 -0.56 17.41 -4.80
C ARG A 102 -0.60 18.00 -6.21
N GLY A 103 -1.74 18.55 -6.65
CA GLY A 103 -1.87 19.18 -7.97
C GLY A 103 -1.65 18.22 -9.14
N LEU A 104 -1.92 16.93 -8.96
CA LEU A 104 -1.85 15.92 -10.01
C LEU A 104 -3.17 15.96 -10.81
N THR A 105 -3.19 16.70 -11.92
CA THR A 105 -4.31 16.77 -12.89
C THR A 105 -3.78 16.72 -14.30
#